data_AF-A0A2S2CVA6-F1
#
_entry.id   AF-A0A2S2CVA6-F1
#
_cell.length_a   1.000
_cell.length_b   1.000
_cell.length_c   1.000
_cell.angle_alpha   90.00
_cell.angle_beta   90.00
_cell.angle_gamma   90.00
#
_symmetry.space_group_name_H-M   'P 1'
#
loop_
_entity.id
_entity.type
_entity.pdbx_description
1 polymer ?
#
loop_
_entity_poly.entity_id
_entity_poly.type
_entity_poly.pdbx_seq_one_letter_code
_entity_poly.pdbx_strand_id
1 'polypeptide(L)'
;MIVKGLTKSMPVRTAAVVAGAMVVALAGGRAMASDTILTAALGDEVLQLIEDQPKVTRIVVNEKTVFEDRESHTVAFYNAYQVQGRWMVLFQHEGDAKDCPARYRVLDLSGPAPRMSLPFGTCSKEPEVATADGVLTVSMPNPAGGPAASWTYRDGRISRTR
;
A
#
# COMPACT_ATOMS: atom_id res chain seq x y z
N MET A 1 64.61 -12.53 40.58
CA MET A 1 63.82 -13.40 41.49
C MET A 1 63.32 -14.57 40.66
N ILE A 2 63.93 -15.74 40.90
CA ILE A 2 63.47 -17.08 40.47
C ILE A 2 62.16 -17.32 41.29
N VAL A 3 61.09 -18.00 40.86
CA VAL A 3 60.95 -19.46 40.70
C VAL A 3 59.61 -19.83 39.99
N LYS A 4 59.72 -20.81 39.06
CA LYS A 4 58.89 -22.02 38.83
C LYS A 4 57.35 -22.00 38.87
N GLY A 5 56.82 -22.72 37.88
CA GLY A 5 55.80 -23.76 38.04
C GLY A 5 54.54 -23.48 37.21
N LEU A 6 53.89 -24.42 36.54
CA LEU A 6 54.06 -25.86 36.48
C LEU A 6 53.31 -26.32 35.21
N THR A 7 53.99 -27.10 34.39
CA THR A 7 53.41 -27.88 33.29
C THR A 7 52.36 -28.87 33.81
N LYS A 8 51.20 -28.95 33.15
CA LYS A 8 50.38 -30.16 33.19
C LYS A 8 49.76 -30.43 31.82
N SER A 9 50.42 -31.33 31.10
CA SER A 9 49.88 -32.04 29.93
C SER A 9 48.87 -33.11 30.35
N MET A 10 47.95 -33.42 29.42
CA MET A 10 47.16 -34.66 29.23
C MET A 10 45.67 -34.35 29.00
N PRO A 11 44.90 -35.22 28.33
CA PRO A 11 45.21 -36.05 27.18
C PRO A 11 44.25 -35.80 26.00
N VAL A 12 44.71 -36.15 24.80
CA VAL A 12 43.90 -36.30 23.59
C VAL A 12 42.76 -37.28 23.86
N ARG A 13 41.53 -36.83 23.65
CA ARG A 13 40.36 -37.70 23.47
C ARG A 13 39.80 -37.45 22.08
N THR A 14 40.21 -38.34 21.18
CA THR A 14 39.56 -38.59 19.90
C THR A 14 38.10 -38.97 20.18
N ALA A 15 37.17 -38.10 19.81
CA ALA A 15 35.76 -38.44 19.71
C ALA A 15 35.35 -38.19 18.26
N ALA A 16 35.22 -39.29 17.52
CA ALA A 16 34.59 -39.30 16.21
C ALA A 16 33.16 -38.79 16.37
N VAL A 17 32.86 -37.62 15.79
CA VAL A 17 31.48 -37.18 15.61
C VAL A 17 31.08 -37.52 14.19
N VAL A 18 30.12 -38.44 14.14
CA VAL A 18 29.42 -38.94 12.97
C VAL A 18 28.95 -37.76 12.11
N ALA A 19 29.35 -37.77 10.83
CA ALA A 19 28.80 -36.89 9.81
C ALA A 19 27.32 -37.24 9.60
N GLY A 20 26.45 -36.64 10.40
CA GLY A 20 25.01 -36.63 10.15
C GLY A 20 24.75 -35.68 8.99
N ALA A 21 24.45 -36.22 7.81
CA ALA A 21 23.94 -35.46 6.70
C ALA A 21 22.59 -34.85 7.09
N MET A 22 22.60 -33.58 7.50
CA MET A 22 21.38 -32.81 7.64
C MET A 22 20.92 -32.46 6.23
N VAL A 23 19.96 -33.23 5.73
CA VAL A 23 19.13 -32.80 4.60
C VAL A 23 18.33 -31.61 5.11
N VAL A 24 18.89 -30.42 4.95
CA VAL A 24 18.07 -29.21 4.91
C VAL A 24 17.23 -29.39 3.66
N ALA A 25 16.01 -29.89 3.84
CA ALA A 25 14.97 -29.72 2.86
C ALA A 25 14.85 -28.21 2.68
N LEU A 26 15.48 -27.69 1.62
CA LEU A 26 15.10 -26.43 1.03
C LEU A 26 13.66 -26.65 0.59
N ALA A 27 12.73 -26.43 1.51
CA ALA A 27 11.39 -26.02 1.15
C ALA A 27 11.60 -24.73 0.40
N GLY A 28 11.80 -24.87 -0.92
CA GLY A 28 11.73 -23.81 -1.90
C GLY A 28 10.29 -23.33 -1.94
N GLY A 29 9.83 -22.73 -0.84
CA GLY A 29 8.86 -21.67 -0.93
C GLY A 29 9.56 -20.61 -1.77
N ARG A 30 9.21 -20.53 -3.05
CA ARG A 30 9.46 -19.32 -3.82
C ARG A 30 8.94 -18.19 -2.93
N ALA A 31 9.84 -17.34 -2.44
CA ALA A 31 9.44 -16.05 -1.94
C ALA A 31 8.71 -15.40 -3.12
N MET A 32 7.37 -15.40 -3.05
CA MET A 32 6.52 -14.76 -4.06
C MET A 32 6.84 -13.27 -3.91
N ALA A 33 7.47 -12.69 -4.93
CA ALA A 33 7.96 -11.32 -4.86
C ALA A 33 6.77 -10.35 -4.84
N SER A 34 6.69 -9.57 -3.76
CA SER A 34 5.85 -8.39 -3.66
C SER A 34 6.65 -7.22 -4.21
N ASP A 35 6.16 -6.57 -5.27
CA ASP A 35 6.85 -5.44 -5.88
C ASP A 35 6.23 -4.14 -5.38
N THR A 36 7.04 -3.27 -4.77
CA THR A 36 6.59 -1.94 -4.37
C THR A 36 6.58 -1.04 -5.60
N ILE A 37 5.40 -0.66 -6.06
CA ILE A 37 5.22 0.16 -7.27
C ILE A 37 5.19 1.66 -6.96
N LEU A 38 4.90 2.05 -5.72
CA LEU A 38 4.99 3.44 -5.26
C LEU A 38 5.39 3.48 -3.78
N THR A 39 6.21 4.47 -3.43
CA THR A 39 6.38 4.92 -2.04
C THR A 39 6.30 6.43 -2.00
N ALA A 40 5.50 6.99 -1.09
CA ALA A 40 5.31 8.42 -0.91
C ALA A 40 5.31 8.77 0.59
N ALA A 41 6.08 9.78 0.97
CA ALA A 41 6.05 10.36 2.30
C ALA A 41 5.06 11.54 2.33
N LEU A 42 4.04 11.45 3.18
CA LEU A 42 2.94 12.41 3.31
C LEU A 42 2.89 12.91 4.77
N GLY A 43 3.77 13.87 5.08
CA GLY A 43 4.00 14.28 6.47
C GLY A 43 4.71 13.16 7.23
N ASP A 44 4.15 12.74 8.35
CA ASP A 44 4.67 11.63 9.16
C ASP A 44 4.24 10.24 8.65
N GLU A 45 3.38 10.20 7.63
CA GLU A 45 2.83 8.97 7.06
C GLU A 45 3.65 8.51 5.86
N VAL A 46 4.01 7.23 5.82
CA VAL A 46 4.61 6.58 4.64
C VAL A 46 3.56 5.73 3.97
N LEU A 47 3.15 6.15 2.77
CA LEU A 47 2.24 5.43 1.89
C LEU A 47 3.04 4.55 0.93
N GLN A 48 2.67 3.28 0.83
CA GLN A 48 3.19 2.36 -0.18
C GLN A 48 2.05 1.72 -0.96
N LEU A 49 2.28 1.57 -2.26
CA LEU A 49 1.45 0.78 -3.15
C LEU A 49 2.26 -0.44 -3.56
N ILE A 50 1.75 -1.63 -3.27
CA ILE A 50 2.45 -2.89 -3.46
C ILE A 50 1.61 -3.78 -4.37
N GLU A 51 2.21 -4.28 -5.44
CA GLU A 51 1.62 -5.30 -6.30
C GLU A 51 2.10 -6.68 -5.85
N ASP A 52 1.16 -7.51 -5.42
CA ASP A 52 1.37 -8.90 -5.05
C ASP A 52 0.81 -9.81 -6.16
N GLN A 53 1.46 -10.96 -6.37
CA GLN A 53 1.02 -11.92 -7.37
C GLN A 53 0.01 -12.97 -6.85
N PRO A 54 -0.96 -13.40 -7.68
CA PRO A 54 -1.35 -12.83 -8.98
C PRO A 54 -2.47 -11.78 -8.80
N LYS A 55 -2.15 -10.49 -9.03
CA LYS A 55 -3.08 -9.35 -9.17
C LYS A 55 -3.76 -8.86 -7.90
N VAL A 56 -3.02 -8.84 -6.79
CA VAL A 56 -3.49 -8.18 -5.57
C VAL A 56 -2.74 -6.87 -5.43
N THR A 57 -3.43 -5.74 -5.41
CA THR A 57 -2.79 -4.46 -5.07
C THR A 57 -3.09 -4.10 -3.63
N ARG A 58 -2.06 -3.97 -2.81
CA ARG A 58 -2.17 -3.49 -1.43
C ARG A 58 -1.78 -2.04 -1.32
N ILE A 59 -2.56 -1.30 -0.55
CA ILE A 59 -2.20 0.02 -0.06
C ILE A 59 -1.78 -0.16 1.40
N VAL A 60 -0.56 0.24 1.71
CA VAL A 60 0.06 0.13 3.02
C VAL A 60 0.37 1.54 3.52
N VAL A 61 0.04 1.81 4.77
CA VAL A 61 0.37 3.07 5.47
C VAL A 61 1.12 2.70 6.73
N ASN A 62 2.36 3.18 6.89
CA ASN A 62 3.23 2.86 8.03
C ASN A 62 3.27 1.34 8.31
N GLU A 63 3.60 0.56 7.28
CA GLU A 63 3.70 -0.92 7.34
C GLU A 63 2.38 -1.66 7.59
N LYS A 64 1.26 -0.96 7.77
CA LYS A 64 -0.06 -1.55 7.95
C LYS A 64 -0.86 -1.50 6.65
N THR A 65 -1.32 -2.66 6.17
CA THR A 65 -2.28 -2.72 5.05
C THR A 65 -3.59 -2.02 5.44
N VAL A 66 -3.96 -0.99 4.68
CA VAL A 66 -5.22 -0.24 4.88
C VAL A 66 -6.29 -0.63 3.86
N PHE A 67 -5.86 -1.13 2.70
CA PHE A 67 -6.76 -1.57 1.65
C PHE A 67 -6.07 -2.63 0.78
N GLU A 68 -6.86 -3.56 0.27
CA GLU A 68 -6.40 -4.63 -0.61
C GLU A 68 -7.43 -4.81 -1.73
N ASP A 69 -7.00 -4.60 -2.97
CA ASP A 69 -7.78 -4.93 -4.15
C ASP A 69 -7.42 -6.35 -4.60
N ARG A 70 -8.36 -7.29 -4.44
CA ARG A 70 -8.25 -8.66 -4.95
C ARG A 70 -8.97 -8.86 -6.28
N GLU A 71 -9.67 -7.83 -6.74
CA GLU A 71 -10.52 -7.89 -7.91
C GLU A 71 -9.72 -7.70 -9.21
N SER A 72 -8.38 -7.68 -9.12
CA SER A 72 -7.48 -7.52 -10.25
C SER A 72 -7.62 -6.17 -10.95
N HIS A 73 -8.16 -5.16 -10.26
CA HIS A 73 -8.21 -3.82 -10.80
C HIS A 73 -6.83 -3.18 -10.70
N THR A 74 -6.47 -2.40 -11.72
CA THR A 74 -5.26 -1.58 -11.62
C THR A 74 -5.56 -0.42 -10.69
N VAL A 75 -4.95 -0.42 -9.50
CA VAL A 75 -5.00 0.71 -8.57
C VAL A 75 -3.81 1.60 -8.86
N ALA A 76 -4.06 2.84 -9.25
CA ALA A 76 -3.06 3.84 -9.53
C ALA A 76 -3.20 5.01 -8.54
N PHE A 77 -2.08 5.50 -8.03
CA PHE A 77 -2.03 6.77 -7.33
C PHE A 77 -2.31 7.90 -8.31
N TYR A 78 -3.34 8.71 -8.04
CA TYR A 78 -3.66 9.86 -8.86
C TYR A 78 -2.98 11.12 -8.32
N ASN A 79 -3.30 11.52 -7.08
CA ASN A 79 -2.67 12.66 -6.42
C ASN A 79 -2.95 12.65 -4.90
N ALA A 80 -2.22 13.47 -4.14
CA ALA A 80 -2.46 13.71 -2.72
C ALA A 80 -2.78 15.19 -2.46
N TYR A 81 -3.69 15.43 -1.52
CA TYR A 81 -4.21 16.76 -1.19
C TYR A 81 -4.16 16.99 0.31
N GLN A 82 -3.77 18.20 0.72
CA GLN A 82 -3.95 18.63 2.11
C GLN A 82 -5.30 19.31 2.28
N VAL A 83 -6.10 18.80 3.23
CA VAL A 83 -7.42 19.35 3.58
C VAL A 83 -7.42 19.65 5.08
N GLN A 84 -7.26 20.94 5.42
CA GLN A 84 -7.13 21.40 6.82
C GLN A 84 -6.02 20.65 7.59
N GLY A 85 -4.83 20.53 6.98
CA GLY A 85 -3.68 19.82 7.58
C GLY A 85 -3.77 18.30 7.57
N ARG A 86 -4.84 17.72 7.01
CA ARG A 86 -5.01 16.27 6.84
C ARG A 86 -4.63 15.86 5.42
N TRP A 87 -3.88 14.78 5.27
CA TRP A 87 -3.60 14.22 3.94
C TRP A 87 -4.75 13.34 3.46
N MET A 88 -5.22 13.63 2.24
CA MET A 88 -6.18 12.80 1.51
C MET A 88 -5.55 12.38 0.18
N VAL A 89 -5.57 11.11 -0.12
CA VAL A 89 -4.98 10.54 -1.33
C VAL A 89 -6.09 10.05 -2.25
N LEU A 90 -6.08 10.52 -3.49
CA LEU A 90 -6.99 10.06 -4.53
C LEU A 90 -6.32 8.92 -5.29
N PHE A 91 -6.99 7.78 -5.33
CA PHE A 91 -6.61 6.64 -6.16
C PHE A 91 -7.59 6.52 -7.33
N GLN A 92 -7.05 6.18 -8.50
CA GLN A 92 -7.80 5.75 -9.66
C GLN A 92 -7.78 4.22 -9.71
N HIS A 93 -8.94 3.62 -9.89
CA HIS A 93 -9.11 2.20 -10.14
C HIS A 93 -9.51 2.06 -11.61
N GLU A 94 -8.66 1.41 -12.39
CA GLU A 94 -9.02 0.99 -13.75
C GLU A 94 -9.54 -0.44 -13.71
N GLY A 95 -10.79 -0.62 -14.13
CA GLY A 95 -11.42 -1.92 -14.26
C GLY A 95 -11.43 -2.40 -15.72
N ASP A 96 -11.51 -3.72 -15.89
CA ASP A 96 -11.57 -4.40 -17.21
C ASP A 96 -12.92 -4.20 -17.94
N ALA A 97 -13.86 -3.46 -17.32
CA ALA A 97 -15.17 -3.21 -17.90
C ALA A 97 -15.05 -2.29 -19.12
N LYS A 98 -15.39 -2.82 -20.30
CA LYS A 98 -15.39 -2.13 -21.61
C LYS A 98 -16.06 -0.75 -21.61
N ASP A 99 -17.00 -0.52 -20.70
CA ASP A 99 -17.90 0.63 -20.75
C ASP A 99 -17.57 1.73 -19.73
N CYS A 100 -16.67 1.51 -18.76
CA CYS A 100 -16.36 2.55 -17.76
C CYS A 100 -15.00 2.33 -17.05
N PRO A 101 -13.90 2.79 -17.64
CA PRO A 101 -12.56 2.37 -17.23
C PRO A 101 -12.01 3.11 -16.00
N ALA A 102 -12.73 4.06 -15.40
CA ALA A 102 -12.20 4.83 -14.27
C ALA A 102 -13.21 4.90 -13.12
N ARG A 103 -12.81 4.38 -11.97
CA ARG A 103 -13.44 4.65 -10.68
C ARG A 103 -12.39 5.25 -9.77
N TYR A 104 -12.84 5.94 -8.74
CA TYR A 104 -11.95 6.61 -7.80
C TYR A 104 -12.28 6.21 -6.38
N ARG A 105 -11.26 6.28 -5.51
CA ARG A 105 -11.39 6.17 -4.07
C ARG A 105 -10.53 7.22 -3.39
N VAL A 106 -10.99 7.72 -2.24
CA VAL A 106 -10.20 8.60 -1.38
C VAL A 106 -9.73 7.80 -0.18
N LEU A 107 -8.42 7.79 0.05
CA LEU A 107 -7.82 7.39 1.31
C LEU A 107 -7.60 8.63 2.16
N ASP A 108 -8.29 8.70 3.29
CA ASP A 108 -8.07 9.72 4.30
C ASP A 108 -7.07 9.19 5.32
N LEU A 109 -5.91 9.84 5.40
CA LEU A 109 -4.85 9.53 6.34
C LEU A 109 -5.06 10.23 7.69
N SER A 110 -6.22 10.85 7.92
CA SER A 110 -6.48 11.56 9.17
C SER A 110 -6.70 10.62 10.35
N GLY A 111 -5.90 10.85 11.39
CA GLY A 111 -6.02 10.17 12.66
C GLY A 111 -5.41 8.77 12.67
N PRO A 112 -5.56 8.03 13.79
CA PRO A 112 -4.82 6.78 14.03
C PRO A 112 -5.27 5.60 13.17
N ALA A 113 -6.31 5.77 12.36
CA ALA A 113 -6.87 4.73 11.51
C ALA A 113 -7.22 5.32 10.14
N PRO A 114 -6.34 5.17 9.13
CA PRO A 114 -6.63 5.58 7.77
C PRO A 114 -7.92 4.92 7.24
N ARG A 115 -8.68 5.65 6.43
CA ARG A 115 -9.99 5.21 5.93
C ARG A 115 -10.10 5.35 4.42
N MET A 116 -10.43 4.26 3.76
CA MET A 116 -10.74 4.24 2.33
C MET A 116 -12.23 4.48 2.09
N SER A 117 -12.57 5.34 1.14
CA SER A 117 -13.96 5.56 0.72
C SER A 117 -14.51 4.37 -0.08
N LEU A 118 -15.84 4.34 -0.24
CA LEU A 118 -16.46 3.56 -1.31
C LEU A 118 -16.02 4.08 -2.70
N PRO A 119 -16.07 3.25 -3.76
CA PRO A 119 -15.80 3.69 -5.12
C PRO A 119 -16.79 4.77 -5.58
N PHE A 120 -16.31 5.73 -6.36
CA PHE A 120 -17.13 6.75 -7.00
C PHE A 120 -16.55 7.13 -8.38
N GLY A 121 -17.16 8.11 -9.04
CA GLY A 121 -16.70 8.64 -10.32
C GLY A 121 -17.59 8.27 -11.52
N THR A 122 -17.20 8.78 -12.68
CA THR A 122 -17.78 8.46 -14.01
C THR A 122 -16.70 7.79 -14.87
N CYS A 123 -17.02 7.50 -16.12
CA CYS A 123 -16.07 6.93 -17.07
C CYS A 123 -15.00 7.93 -17.58
N SER A 124 -14.95 9.15 -17.03
CA SER A 124 -13.87 10.12 -17.29
C SER A 124 -12.61 9.74 -16.51
N LYS A 125 -11.44 9.91 -17.13
CA LYS A 125 -10.12 9.73 -16.50
C LYS A 125 -9.52 11.02 -15.94
N GLU A 126 -10.22 12.15 -16.11
CA GLU A 126 -9.73 13.49 -15.80
C GLU A 126 -10.59 14.13 -14.69
N PRO A 127 -10.40 13.76 -13.42
CA PRO A 127 -11.07 14.41 -12.30
C PRO A 127 -10.53 15.82 -12.10
N GLU A 128 -11.43 16.77 -11.89
CA GLU A 128 -11.13 18.08 -11.33
C GLU A 128 -11.30 18.00 -9.81
N VAL A 129 -10.28 18.41 -9.05
CA VAL A 129 -10.32 18.33 -7.58
C VAL A 129 -10.23 19.72 -6.97
N ALA A 130 -11.14 20.02 -6.06
CA ALA A 130 -11.14 21.23 -5.25
C ALA A 130 -11.16 20.89 -3.77
N THR A 131 -10.48 21.70 -2.95
CA THR A 131 -10.48 21.56 -1.49
C THR A 131 -10.93 22.88 -0.86
N ALA A 132 -11.99 22.84 -0.07
CA ALA A 132 -12.56 24.01 0.61
C ALA A 132 -13.33 23.57 1.86
N ASP A 133 -13.29 24.36 2.93
CA ASP A 133 -14.08 24.15 4.16
C ASP A 133 -14.00 22.72 4.73
N GLY A 134 -12.81 22.12 4.69
CA GLY A 134 -12.57 20.76 5.19
C GLY A 134 -13.14 19.65 4.32
N VAL A 135 -13.56 19.96 3.09
CA VAL A 135 -14.14 19.03 2.11
C VAL A 135 -13.23 18.91 0.91
N LEU A 136 -13.03 17.67 0.45
CA LEU A 136 -12.48 17.39 -0.86
C LEU A 136 -13.64 17.15 -1.83
N THR A 137 -13.72 17.95 -2.88
CA THR A 137 -14.71 17.81 -3.95
C THR A 137 -14.02 17.29 -5.19
N VAL A 138 -14.55 16.20 -5.76
CA VAL A 138 -14.11 15.66 -7.04
C VAL A 138 -15.23 15.86 -8.05
N SER A 139 -14.94 16.59 -9.11
CA SER A 139 -15.84 16.83 -10.24
C SER A 139 -15.33 16.07 -11.44
N MET A 140 -16.23 15.33 -12.10
CA MET A 140 -15.91 14.51 -13.26
C MET A 140 -16.62 15.10 -14.48
N PRO A 141 -15.90 15.55 -15.51
CA PRO A 141 -16.52 16.02 -16.73
C PRO A 141 -17.27 14.87 -17.41
N ASN A 142 -18.34 15.21 -18.13
CA ASN A 142 -19.06 14.26 -18.95
C ASN A 142 -18.49 14.31 -20.37
N PRO A 143 -17.85 13.24 -20.87
CA PRO A 143 -17.26 13.25 -22.21
C PRO A 143 -18.30 13.41 -23.33
N ALA A 144 -19.58 13.10 -23.08
CA ALA A 144 -20.67 13.30 -24.03
C ALA A 144 -21.28 14.71 -23.98
N GLY A 145 -20.65 15.68 -23.28
CA GLY A 145 -21.10 17.08 -23.22
C GLY A 145 -22.27 17.34 -22.27
N GLY A 146 -22.65 16.36 -21.44
CA GLY A 146 -23.65 16.53 -20.38
C GLY A 146 -23.10 17.26 -19.14
N PRO A 147 -23.93 17.44 -18.09
CA PRO A 147 -23.46 18.06 -16.85
C PRO A 147 -22.38 17.19 -16.19
N ALA A 148 -21.36 17.85 -15.63
CA ALA A 148 -20.38 17.20 -14.78
C ALA A 148 -21.05 16.59 -13.54
N ALA A 149 -20.63 15.40 -13.16
CA ALA A 149 -21.02 14.80 -11.89
C ALA A 149 -20.02 15.23 -10.80
N SER A 150 -20.46 15.34 -9.55
CA SER A 150 -19.55 15.74 -8.47
C SER A 150 -19.79 14.96 -7.20
N TRP A 151 -18.72 14.72 -6.46
CA TRP A 151 -18.71 14.03 -5.18
C TRP A 151 -17.95 14.83 -4.15
N THR A 152 -18.46 14.85 -2.93
CA THR A 152 -17.77 15.42 -1.78
C THR A 152 -17.36 14.33 -0.82
N TYR A 153 -16.11 14.37 -0.38
CA TYR A 153 -15.59 13.57 0.70
C TYR A 153 -15.52 14.40 1.98
N ARG A 154 -16.11 13.89 3.06
CA ARG A 154 -16.01 14.43 4.42
C ARG A 154 -16.04 13.28 5.42
N ASP A 155 -15.00 13.21 6.26
CA ASP A 155 -14.90 12.33 7.43
C ASP A 155 -15.27 10.85 7.17
N GLY A 156 -14.61 10.22 6.19
CA GLY A 156 -14.88 8.82 5.84
C GLY A 156 -16.01 8.61 4.84
N ARG A 157 -16.82 9.64 4.55
CA ARG A 157 -18.02 9.50 3.73
C ARG A 157 -17.87 10.23 2.41
N ILE A 158 -18.12 9.49 1.33
CA ILE A 158 -18.29 10.03 -0.02
C ILE A 158 -19.79 10.23 -0.29
N SER A 159 -20.18 11.33 -0.93
CA SER A 159 -21.57 11.60 -1.30
C SER A 159 -21.63 12.33 -2.63
N ARG A 160 -22.54 11.93 -3.51
CA ARG A 160 -22.75 12.62 -4.79
C ARG A 160 -23.52 13.91 -4.54
N THR A 161 -23.02 15.03 -5.06
CA THR A 161 -23.60 16.36 -4.89
C THR A 161 -24.13 16.97 -6.19
N ARG A 162 -23.76 16.42 -7.34
CA ARG A 162 -24.29 16.75 -8.67
C ARG A 162 -24.28 15.52 -9.57
#